data_AF-A0A931XWK3-F1
#
_entry.id   AF-A0A931XWK3-F1
#
_cell.length_a   1.000
_cell.length_b   1.000
_cell.length_c   1.000
_cell.angle_alpha   90.00
_cell.angle_beta   90.00
_cell.angle_gamma   90.00
#
_symmetry.space_group_name_H-M   'P 1'
#
loop_
_entity.id
_entity.type
_entity.pdbx_description
1 polymer ?
#
loop_
_entity_poly.entity_id
_entity_poly.type
_entity_poly.pdbx_seq_one_letter_code
_entity_poly.pdbx_strand_id
1 'polypeptide(L)'
;MSRSTVLFLSVMFLGCGGKTLQEEPVDGGTSDAPVSDSGLPVDWTSCTGPGQCVITARTCCGTCGEPTLADMAAVRADRESAYRSAACGTEPVACPGCASMKLDDSLQAWCLFGGGGTGGAPAGKCTAIDVRTEPVSACATDADCMLRHSSCCEPCDERRDDLVALDRGSIEAYRSKVCVGDEACSRCMSRYPADAIARCDTVKKHCVVSWVDRL
;
A
#
# COMPACT_ATOMS: atom_id res chain seq x y z
N MET A 1 4.90 30.28 35.60
CA MET A 1 6.00 30.89 34.82
C MET A 1 7.25 30.06 35.06
N SER A 2 7.50 29.03 34.23
CA SER A 2 8.70 28.19 34.34
C SER A 2 9.43 28.21 33.02
N ARG A 3 10.67 28.71 33.02
CA ARG A 3 11.53 28.88 31.85
C ARG A 3 12.40 27.63 31.73
N SER A 4 12.25 26.86 30.64
CA SER A 4 13.16 25.77 30.31
C SER A 4 14.17 26.23 29.28
N THR A 5 15.43 26.25 29.70
CA THR A 5 16.64 26.58 28.94
C THR A 5 16.95 25.47 27.94
N VAL A 6 17.05 25.82 26.65
CA VAL A 6 17.47 24.91 25.56
C VAL A 6 18.96 25.11 25.33
N LEU A 7 19.76 24.05 25.54
CA LEU A 7 21.19 24.01 25.24
C LEU A 7 21.38 23.43 23.82
N PHE A 8 21.80 24.26 22.88
CA PHE A 8 22.17 23.86 21.52
C PHE A 8 23.61 23.32 21.52
N LEU A 9 23.78 22.03 21.20
CA LEU A 9 25.09 21.43 20.96
C LEU A 9 25.28 21.25 19.45
N SER A 10 26.06 22.15 18.84
CA SER A 10 26.45 22.07 17.43
C SER A 10 27.63 21.12 17.27
N VAL A 11 27.47 20.07 16.47
CA VAL A 11 28.56 19.18 16.06
C VAL A 11 28.75 19.31 14.54
N MET A 12 29.88 19.91 14.15
CA MET A 12 30.36 19.95 12.77
C MET A 12 31.16 18.68 12.47
N PHE A 13 30.81 17.96 11.41
CA PHE A 13 31.70 16.98 10.77
C PHE A 13 31.97 17.39 9.32
N LEU A 14 33.20 17.87 9.08
CA LEU A 14 33.82 17.92 7.77
C LEU A 14 34.39 16.53 7.44
N GLY A 15 34.03 15.98 6.29
CA GLY A 15 34.64 14.77 5.74
C GLY A 15 34.56 14.78 4.21
N CYS A 16 35.70 15.01 3.58
CA CYS A 16 35.91 15.11 2.14
C CYS A 16 36.86 13.99 1.70
N GLY A 17 36.63 13.36 0.55
CA GLY A 17 37.70 12.69 -0.22
C GLY A 17 37.39 11.29 -0.73
N GLY A 18 37.54 11.10 -2.05
CA GLY A 18 37.74 9.80 -2.68
C GLY A 18 37.09 9.62 -4.05
N LYS A 19 37.76 10.11 -5.11
CA LYS A 19 37.49 9.71 -6.51
C LYS A 19 38.49 8.61 -6.92
N THR A 20 38.03 7.58 -7.64
CA THR A 20 38.80 6.94 -8.73
C THR A 20 37.85 6.33 -9.76
N LEU A 21 38.12 6.65 -11.02
CA LEU A 21 37.53 6.09 -12.24
C LEU A 21 38.27 4.80 -12.62
N GLN A 22 37.54 3.79 -13.07
CA GLN A 22 38.11 2.71 -13.89
C GLN A 22 37.05 2.28 -14.91
N GLU A 23 37.22 2.74 -16.14
CA GLU A 23 36.48 2.30 -17.33
C GLU A 23 37.23 1.09 -17.92
N GLU A 24 36.58 -0.06 -17.95
CA GLU A 24 37.01 -1.23 -18.72
C GLU A 24 35.94 -1.53 -19.79
N PRO A 25 36.31 -1.83 -21.04
CA PRO A 25 35.38 -2.26 -22.07
C PRO A 25 35.05 -3.74 -21.86
N VAL A 26 33.76 -4.09 -21.71
CA VAL A 26 33.35 -5.51 -21.60
C VAL A 26 32.59 -5.93 -22.84
N ASP A 27 33.25 -6.79 -23.60
CA ASP A 27 32.74 -7.53 -24.75
C ASP A 27 31.54 -8.41 -24.41
N GLY A 28 30.65 -8.54 -25.40
CA GLY A 28 29.43 -9.33 -25.34
C GLY A 28 29.69 -10.82 -25.09
N GLY A 29 28.97 -11.35 -24.09
CA GLY A 29 28.84 -12.78 -23.84
C GLY A 29 27.41 -13.09 -23.40
N THR A 30 26.57 -13.55 -24.32
CA THR A 30 25.32 -14.25 -24.01
C THR A 30 25.68 -15.59 -23.35
N SER A 31 25.80 -15.57 -22.02
CA SER A 31 25.87 -16.76 -21.20
C SER A 31 24.50 -16.99 -20.59
N ASP A 32 23.72 -17.86 -21.24
CA ASP A 32 22.58 -18.53 -20.64
C ASP A 32 23.09 -19.46 -19.52
N ALA A 33 23.42 -18.87 -18.38
CA ALA A 33 23.62 -19.63 -17.16
C ALA A 33 22.24 -20.09 -16.67
N PRO A 34 22.01 -21.38 -16.41
CA PRO A 34 20.82 -21.82 -15.71
C PRO A 34 20.84 -21.18 -14.33
N VAL A 35 19.93 -20.22 -14.12
CA VAL A 35 19.70 -19.63 -12.81
C VAL A 35 19.34 -20.80 -11.91
N SER A 36 20.29 -21.15 -11.04
CA SER A 36 20.05 -22.16 -10.03
C SER A 36 18.93 -21.61 -9.17
N ASP A 37 17.75 -22.21 -9.33
CA ASP A 37 16.62 -22.11 -8.44
C ASP A 37 17.05 -22.75 -7.11
N SER A 38 17.95 -22.08 -6.40
CA SER A 38 18.20 -22.33 -5.00
C SER A 38 16.85 -22.09 -4.35
N GLY A 39 16.11 -23.18 -4.09
CA GLY A 39 14.74 -23.26 -3.57
C GLY A 39 14.56 -22.61 -2.19
N LEU A 40 15.07 -21.40 -2.06
CA LEU A 40 14.75 -20.43 -1.05
C LEU A 40 13.28 -20.08 -1.27
N PRO A 41 12.47 -20.03 -0.19
CA PRO A 41 11.10 -19.56 -0.29
C PRO A 41 11.08 -18.19 -0.96
N VAL A 42 10.42 -18.08 -2.12
CA VAL A 42 10.30 -16.80 -2.82
C VAL A 42 9.53 -15.84 -1.89
N ASP A 43 10.21 -14.79 -1.42
CA ASP A 43 9.56 -13.80 -0.57
C ASP A 43 8.73 -12.84 -1.44
N TRP A 44 7.46 -13.21 -1.62
CA TRP A 44 6.44 -12.42 -2.31
C TRP A 44 6.08 -11.13 -1.58
N THR A 45 6.47 -11.00 -0.31
CA THR A 45 5.98 -9.96 0.60
C THR A 45 7.01 -8.90 0.93
N SER A 46 8.28 -9.07 0.57
CA SER A 46 9.32 -8.05 0.83
C SER A 46 8.99 -6.72 0.13
N CYS A 47 9.14 -5.58 0.79
CA CYS A 47 9.00 -4.27 0.14
C CYS A 47 10.03 -3.30 0.70
N THR A 48 10.36 -2.27 -0.08
CA THR A 48 11.34 -1.24 0.31
C THR A 48 10.67 0.10 0.58
N GLY A 49 9.38 0.23 0.29
CA GLY A 49 8.62 1.46 0.50
C GLY A 49 7.14 1.32 0.17
N PRO A 50 6.35 2.36 0.47
CA PRO A 50 4.95 2.48 0.08
C PRO A 50 4.76 2.30 -1.44
N GLY A 51 3.53 2.02 -1.87
CA GLY A 51 3.15 1.86 -3.29
C GLY A 51 3.74 0.63 -4.01
N GLN A 52 4.59 -0.17 -3.35
CA GLN A 52 5.16 -1.39 -3.94
C GLN A 52 4.31 -2.64 -3.75
N CYS A 53 3.27 -2.55 -2.94
CA CYS A 53 2.43 -3.68 -2.56
C CYS A 53 1.08 -3.60 -3.27
N VAL A 54 0.60 -4.72 -3.76
CA VAL A 54 -0.74 -4.90 -4.32
C VAL A 54 -1.47 -5.98 -3.54
N ILE A 55 -2.79 -5.87 -3.50
CA ILE A 55 -3.65 -6.87 -2.87
C ILE A 55 -4.15 -7.85 -3.95
N THR A 56 -4.10 -9.14 -3.65
CA THR A 56 -4.53 -10.22 -4.56
C THR A 56 -5.23 -11.31 -3.74
N ALA A 57 -6.08 -12.10 -4.39
CA ALA A 57 -6.68 -13.27 -3.75
C ALA A 57 -5.61 -14.28 -3.32
N ARG A 58 -5.80 -14.94 -2.16
CA ARG A 58 -4.89 -16.01 -1.67
C ARG A 58 -4.95 -17.29 -2.48
N THR A 59 -6.09 -17.54 -3.11
CA THR A 59 -6.37 -18.73 -3.91
C THR A 59 -6.45 -18.34 -5.38
N CYS A 60 -6.23 -19.31 -6.28
CA CYS A 60 -6.28 -19.07 -7.73
C CYS A 60 -7.53 -18.33 -8.21
N CYS A 61 -8.69 -18.72 -7.65
CA CYS A 61 -10.00 -18.19 -8.05
C CYS A 61 -10.57 -17.19 -7.05
N GLY A 62 -9.87 -16.86 -5.97
CA GLY A 62 -10.45 -16.08 -4.86
C GLY A 62 -11.65 -16.75 -4.20
N THR A 63 -12.51 -15.93 -3.62
CA THR A 63 -13.71 -16.33 -2.88
C THR A 63 -14.93 -15.68 -3.54
N CYS A 64 -16.02 -16.43 -3.68
CA CYS A 64 -17.29 -15.86 -4.14
C CYS A 64 -17.96 -15.06 -3.03
N GLY A 65 -18.50 -13.88 -3.37
CA GLY A 65 -19.11 -12.95 -2.42
C GLY A 65 -18.24 -11.73 -2.17
N GLU A 66 -18.27 -11.20 -0.94
CA GLU A 66 -17.46 -10.07 -0.50
C GLU A 66 -16.19 -10.60 0.19
N PRO A 67 -15.01 -10.50 -0.44
CA PRO A 67 -13.77 -11.01 0.15
C PRO A 67 -13.45 -10.29 1.45
N THR A 68 -13.00 -11.04 2.45
CA THR A 68 -12.48 -10.49 3.70
C THR A 68 -10.97 -10.37 3.66
N LEU A 69 -10.37 -9.72 4.67
CA LEU A 69 -8.91 -9.68 4.81
C LEU A 69 -8.27 -11.08 4.85
N ALA A 70 -9.00 -12.09 5.35
CA ALA A 70 -8.52 -13.47 5.40
C ALA A 70 -8.40 -14.10 4.00
N ASP A 71 -9.20 -13.65 3.03
CA ASP A 71 -9.18 -14.14 1.64
C ASP A 71 -8.08 -13.49 0.81
N MET A 72 -7.45 -12.43 1.31
CA MET A 72 -6.52 -11.59 0.57
C MET A 72 -5.07 -11.76 1.04
N ALA A 73 -4.15 -11.76 0.08
CA ALA A 73 -2.73 -11.62 0.29
C ALA A 73 -2.27 -10.23 -0.20
N ALA A 74 -1.32 -9.64 0.49
CA ALA A 74 -0.55 -8.53 -0.04
C ALA A 74 0.78 -9.06 -0.55
N VAL A 75 1.09 -8.72 -1.79
CA VAL A 75 2.30 -9.14 -2.49
C VAL A 75 2.96 -7.93 -3.13
N ARG A 76 4.23 -8.03 -3.48
CA ARG A 76 4.84 -7.00 -4.32
C ARG A 76 4.16 -6.94 -5.68
N ALA A 77 3.94 -5.73 -6.19
CA ALA A 77 3.35 -5.49 -7.50
C ALA A 77 4.08 -6.25 -8.63
N ASP A 78 5.42 -6.21 -8.63
CA ASP A 78 6.26 -6.88 -9.63
C ASP A 78 6.27 -8.41 -9.51
N ARG A 79 5.66 -8.98 -8.46
CA ARG A 79 5.57 -10.42 -8.23
C ARG A 79 4.14 -10.97 -8.30
N GLU A 80 3.14 -10.11 -8.49
CA GLU A 80 1.73 -10.51 -8.48
C GLU A 80 1.43 -11.63 -9.49
N SER A 81 1.97 -11.55 -10.71
CA SER A 81 1.77 -12.59 -11.71
C SER A 81 2.39 -13.93 -11.29
N ALA A 82 3.60 -13.91 -10.72
CA ALA A 82 4.27 -15.13 -10.27
C ALA A 82 3.57 -15.75 -9.05
N TYR A 83 3.08 -14.91 -8.13
CA TYR A 83 2.23 -15.35 -7.02
C TYR A 83 0.95 -16.01 -7.52
N ARG A 84 0.24 -15.41 -8.48
CA ARG A 84 -0.97 -15.99 -9.08
C ARG A 84 -0.69 -17.31 -9.79
N SER A 85 0.40 -17.40 -10.55
CA SER A 85 0.82 -18.67 -11.17
C SER A 85 1.09 -19.74 -10.12
N ALA A 86 1.75 -19.41 -9.01
CA ALA A 86 1.98 -20.33 -7.91
C ALA A 86 0.68 -20.77 -7.22
N ALA A 87 -0.28 -19.85 -7.05
CA ALA A 87 -1.59 -20.14 -6.45
C ALA A 87 -2.49 -21.00 -7.34
N CYS A 88 -2.35 -20.91 -8.66
CA CYS A 88 -3.11 -21.67 -9.65
C CYS A 88 -2.49 -23.02 -10.03
N GLY A 89 -1.18 -23.18 -9.88
CA GLY A 89 -0.47 -24.35 -10.38
C GLY A 89 -0.36 -24.35 -11.92
N THR A 90 -0.03 -25.51 -12.49
CA THR A 90 0.23 -25.67 -13.93
C THR A 90 -1.00 -26.03 -14.75
N GLU A 91 -2.03 -26.58 -14.11
CA GLU A 91 -3.26 -27.01 -14.78
C GLU A 91 -4.26 -25.85 -14.85
N PRO A 92 -4.96 -25.65 -15.98
CA PRO A 92 -6.02 -24.65 -16.08
C PRO A 92 -7.12 -24.91 -15.02
N VAL A 93 -7.31 -23.96 -14.11
CA VAL A 93 -8.35 -24.04 -13.09
C VAL A 93 -9.63 -23.39 -13.62
N ALA A 94 -10.72 -24.15 -13.70
CA ALA A 94 -12.04 -23.61 -14.01
C ALA A 94 -12.61 -22.89 -12.78
N CYS A 95 -12.49 -21.57 -12.74
CA CYS A 95 -13.04 -20.78 -11.64
C CYS A 95 -14.57 -20.67 -11.74
N PRO A 96 -15.29 -20.68 -10.60
CA PRO A 96 -16.73 -20.43 -10.61
C PRO A 96 -17.02 -19.02 -11.14
N GLY A 97 -18.15 -18.82 -11.81
CA GLY A 97 -18.49 -17.51 -12.40
C GLY A 97 -18.61 -16.35 -11.40
N CYS A 98 -18.71 -16.65 -10.10
CA CYS A 98 -18.72 -15.68 -9.01
C CYS A 98 -17.34 -15.26 -8.50
N ALA A 99 -16.25 -15.86 -8.99
CA ALA A 99 -14.87 -15.57 -8.59
C ALA A 99 -14.40 -14.13 -8.91
N SER A 100 -15.08 -13.44 -9.83
CA SER A 100 -14.69 -12.12 -10.36
C SER A 100 -15.33 -10.94 -9.63
N MET A 101 -15.85 -11.12 -8.42
CA MET A 101 -16.54 -10.04 -7.71
C MET A 101 -15.58 -8.93 -7.26
N LYS A 102 -16.09 -7.69 -7.29
CA LYS A 102 -15.35 -6.48 -6.93
C LYS A 102 -14.84 -6.59 -5.49
N LEU A 103 -13.57 -6.29 -5.29
CA LEU A 103 -12.97 -6.15 -3.97
C LEU A 103 -13.61 -4.99 -3.21
N ASP A 104 -13.75 -5.13 -1.90
CA ASP A 104 -14.08 -3.99 -1.03
C ASP A 104 -12.95 -2.95 -1.13
N ASP A 105 -13.29 -1.73 -1.54
CA ASP A 105 -12.34 -0.62 -1.79
C ASP A 105 -11.54 -0.22 -0.51
N SER A 106 -12.00 -0.64 0.67
CA SER A 106 -11.30 -0.46 1.94
C SER A 106 -10.16 -1.44 2.19
N LEU A 107 -10.11 -2.56 1.47
CA LEU A 107 -9.02 -3.54 1.55
C LEU A 107 -7.86 -3.09 0.67
N GLN A 108 -6.71 -2.86 1.30
CA GLN A 108 -5.50 -2.35 0.65
C GLN A 108 -4.27 -3.20 0.98
N ALA A 109 -3.17 -2.92 0.29
CA ALA A 109 -1.87 -3.50 0.60
C ALA A 109 -0.88 -2.39 0.94
N TRP A 110 -0.31 -2.42 2.14
CA TRP A 110 0.68 -1.45 2.59
C TRP A 110 2.03 -2.10 2.82
N CYS A 111 3.10 -1.33 2.58
CA CYS A 111 4.44 -1.72 3.00
C CYS A 111 4.67 -1.30 4.46
N LEU A 112 4.71 -2.27 5.37
CA LEU A 112 4.92 -2.02 6.80
C LEU A 112 6.34 -2.39 7.21
N PHE A 113 7.05 -1.44 7.83
CA PHE A 113 8.37 -1.68 8.40
C PHE A 113 8.21 -2.15 9.85
N GLY A 114 8.67 -3.36 10.14
CA GLY A 114 8.74 -3.86 11.52
C GLY A 114 9.74 -2.99 12.30
N GLY A 115 9.29 -2.35 13.38
CA GLY A 115 10.13 -1.54 14.26
C GLY A 115 11.16 -2.40 14.99
N GLY A 116 12.29 -2.69 14.34
CA GLY A 116 13.33 -3.53 14.89
C GLY A 116 14.70 -3.23 14.30
N GLY A 117 15.48 -2.39 14.99
CA GLY A 117 16.94 -2.53 15.03
C GLY A 117 17.76 -1.54 14.20
N THR A 118 18.68 -0.89 14.91
CA THR A 118 19.71 0.04 14.45
C THR A 118 20.72 -0.60 13.50
N GLY A 119 20.82 -0.15 12.24
CA GLY A 119 22.01 -0.42 11.41
C GLY A 119 21.80 -0.62 9.90
N GLY A 120 20.57 -0.79 9.45
CA GLY A 120 20.17 -0.86 8.04
C GLY A 120 18.65 -0.99 8.02
N ALA A 121 17.95 -0.23 7.19
CA ALA A 121 16.48 -0.26 7.20
C ALA A 121 16.01 -1.70 6.95
N PRO A 122 15.30 -2.36 7.90
CA PRO A 122 14.79 -3.69 7.65
C PRO A 122 13.90 -3.64 6.43
N ALA A 123 13.97 -4.67 5.58
CA ALA A 123 13.02 -4.79 4.47
C ALA A 123 11.59 -4.75 5.06
N GLY A 124 10.75 -3.89 4.50
CA GLY A 124 9.34 -3.84 4.85
C GLY A 124 8.63 -5.11 4.40
N LYS A 125 7.41 -5.29 4.88
CA LYS A 125 6.53 -6.39 4.49
C LYS A 125 5.19 -5.86 3.96
N CYS A 126 4.84 -6.30 2.75
CA CYS A 126 3.51 -6.15 2.19
C CYS A 126 2.50 -6.84 3.09
N THR A 127 1.62 -6.04 3.66
CA THR A 127 0.56 -6.47 4.58
C THR A 127 -0.78 -6.06 3.99
N ALA A 128 -1.69 -7.02 3.91
CA ALA A 128 -3.08 -6.72 3.57
C ALA A 128 -3.69 -6.05 4.79
N ILE A 129 -4.35 -4.91 4.60
CA ILE A 129 -4.97 -4.11 5.66
C ILE A 129 -6.39 -3.73 5.27
N ASP A 130 -7.25 -3.55 6.28
CA ASP A 130 -8.56 -2.91 6.11
C ASP A 130 -8.46 -1.51 6.70
N VAL A 131 -8.54 -0.49 5.84
CA VAL A 131 -8.40 0.92 6.24
C VAL A 131 -9.40 1.31 7.33
N ARG A 132 -10.57 0.66 7.40
CA ARG A 132 -11.61 0.90 8.42
C ARG A 132 -11.24 0.38 9.81
N THR A 133 -10.07 -0.21 9.96
CA THR A 133 -9.52 -0.69 11.25
C THR A 133 -8.22 0.00 11.61
N GLU A 134 -7.70 0.83 10.71
CA GLU A 134 -6.43 1.50 10.87
C GLU A 134 -6.58 2.87 11.53
N PRO A 135 -5.57 3.37 12.28
CA PRO A 135 -5.64 4.67 12.93
C PRO A 135 -5.94 5.84 11.99
N VAL A 136 -5.57 5.73 10.70
CA VAL A 136 -5.81 6.77 9.68
C VAL A 136 -7.29 7.01 9.36
N SER A 137 -8.18 6.13 9.80
CA SER A 137 -9.62 6.31 9.68
C SER A 137 -10.31 6.54 11.03
N ALA A 138 -9.59 6.65 12.16
CA ALA A 138 -10.21 6.79 13.47
C ALA A 138 -11.03 8.10 13.57
N CYS A 139 -12.24 8.03 14.12
CA CYS A 139 -13.15 9.18 14.18
C CYS A 139 -13.96 9.23 15.48
N ALA A 140 -14.40 10.43 15.87
CA ALA A 140 -15.38 10.62 16.93
C ALA A 140 -16.78 10.94 16.35
N THR A 141 -16.83 11.71 15.26
CA THR A 141 -18.05 12.20 14.61
C THR A 141 -17.93 12.18 13.09
N ASP A 142 -19.06 12.27 12.38
CA ASP A 142 -19.08 12.35 10.91
C ASP A 142 -18.26 13.54 10.37
N ALA A 143 -18.10 14.62 11.15
CA ALA A 143 -17.32 15.80 10.74
C ALA A 143 -15.81 15.54 10.66
N ASP A 144 -15.30 14.52 11.36
CA ASP A 144 -13.90 14.12 11.32
C ASP A 144 -13.56 13.40 10.01
N CYS A 145 -14.56 12.85 9.34
CA CYS A 145 -14.37 12.01 8.17
C CYS A 145 -14.35 12.82 6.86
N MET A 146 -13.58 12.31 5.90
CA MET A 146 -13.60 12.77 4.51
C MET A 146 -13.41 11.62 3.52
N LEU A 147 -14.00 11.74 2.34
CA LEU A 147 -13.77 10.81 1.22
C LEU A 147 -12.43 11.10 0.56
N ARG A 148 -11.76 10.04 0.12
CA ARG A 148 -10.54 10.05 -0.71
C ARG A 148 -10.57 8.86 -1.66
N HIS A 149 -9.77 8.90 -2.72
CA HIS A 149 -9.42 7.66 -3.42
C HIS A 149 -8.26 6.93 -2.72
N SER A 150 -8.21 5.61 -2.87
CA SER A 150 -7.21 4.74 -2.24
C SER A 150 -5.81 4.86 -2.86
N SER A 151 -5.72 5.45 -4.05
CA SER A 151 -4.47 5.70 -4.76
C SER A 151 -3.77 6.96 -4.25
N CYS A 152 -2.43 7.00 -4.35
CA CYS A 152 -1.66 8.19 -3.99
C CYS A 152 -2.08 9.43 -4.79
N CYS A 153 -2.10 9.29 -6.11
CA CYS A 153 -2.55 10.34 -7.00
C CYS A 153 -4.02 10.12 -7.34
N GLU A 154 -4.86 10.85 -6.63
CA GLU A 154 -6.29 10.76 -6.81
C GLU A 154 -6.70 11.20 -8.22
N PRO A 155 -7.65 10.48 -8.81
CA PRO A 155 -8.18 10.82 -10.11
C PRO A 155 -9.02 12.10 -10.09
N CYS A 156 -9.22 12.64 -11.28
CA CYS A 156 -9.98 13.87 -11.52
C CYS A 156 -11.46 13.61 -11.86
N ASP A 157 -11.94 12.38 -11.68
CA ASP A 157 -13.25 11.90 -12.10
C ASP A 157 -14.12 11.54 -10.89
N GLU A 158 -15.42 11.29 -11.12
CA GLU A 158 -16.38 10.91 -10.08
C GLU A 158 -16.57 9.38 -10.05
N ARG A 159 -15.46 8.63 -10.16
CA ARG A 159 -15.55 7.16 -10.14
C ARG A 159 -16.03 6.67 -8.77
N ARG A 160 -16.77 5.56 -8.77
CA ARG A 160 -17.39 4.98 -7.55
C ARG A 160 -16.53 3.91 -6.88
N ASP A 161 -15.49 3.46 -7.57
CA ASP A 161 -14.48 2.53 -7.13
C ASP A 161 -13.30 3.24 -6.46
N ASP A 162 -12.51 2.46 -5.72
CA ASP A 162 -11.34 2.93 -5.00
C ASP A 162 -11.63 4.02 -3.96
N LEU A 163 -12.87 4.16 -3.48
CA LEU A 163 -13.22 5.15 -2.46
C LEU A 163 -12.95 4.63 -1.05
N VAL A 164 -12.27 5.45 -0.27
CA VAL A 164 -12.09 5.25 1.17
C VAL A 164 -12.53 6.48 1.95
N ALA A 165 -12.86 6.26 3.22
CA ALA A 165 -13.15 7.33 4.16
C ALA A 165 -12.04 7.36 5.21
N LEU A 166 -11.48 8.55 5.44
CA LEU A 166 -10.34 8.77 6.31
C LEU A 166 -10.64 9.87 7.32
N ASP A 167 -9.88 9.87 8.41
CA ASP A 167 -9.81 11.01 9.32
C ASP A 167 -9.10 12.17 8.63
N ARG A 168 -9.71 13.37 8.70
CA ARG A 168 -9.16 14.61 8.15
C ARG A 168 -7.79 14.94 8.75
N GLY A 169 -7.57 14.60 10.02
CA GLY A 169 -6.28 14.83 10.70
C GLY A 169 -5.16 13.88 10.27
N SER A 170 -5.51 12.76 9.62
CA SER A 170 -4.58 11.65 9.35
C SER A 170 -4.19 11.52 7.87
N ILE A 171 -4.51 12.52 7.03
CA ILE A 171 -4.22 12.49 5.59
C ILE A 171 -2.73 12.31 5.29
N GLU A 172 -1.85 13.04 5.97
CA GLU A 172 -0.40 12.88 5.74
C GLU A 172 0.12 11.51 6.18
N ALA A 173 -0.44 10.96 7.26
CA ALA A 173 -0.14 9.60 7.70
C ALA A 173 -0.59 8.58 6.64
N TYR A 174 -1.79 8.73 6.07
CA TYR A 174 -2.27 7.88 4.99
C TYR A 174 -1.40 8.00 3.73
N ARG A 175 -1.08 9.22 3.29
CA ARG A 175 -0.20 9.47 2.14
C ARG A 175 1.15 8.77 2.30
N SER A 176 1.73 8.77 3.50
CA SER A 176 2.99 8.05 3.78
C SER A 176 2.92 6.53 3.57
N LYS A 177 1.70 5.95 3.54
CA LYS A 177 1.47 4.51 3.29
C LYS A 177 1.27 4.18 1.82
N VAL A 178 0.70 5.11 1.04
CA VAL A 178 0.29 4.84 -0.34
C VAL A 178 1.16 5.52 -1.40
N CYS A 179 1.84 6.62 -1.07
CA CYS A 179 2.63 7.41 -2.02
C CYS A 179 4.10 7.01 -2.08
N VAL A 180 4.63 6.85 -3.29
CA VAL A 180 6.06 6.60 -3.52
C VAL A 180 6.81 7.92 -3.69
N GLY A 181 7.52 8.36 -2.64
CA GLY A 181 8.30 9.59 -2.68
C GLY A 181 7.47 10.82 -3.02
N ASP A 182 8.03 11.73 -3.81
CA ASP A 182 7.41 13.00 -4.22
C ASP A 182 6.71 12.90 -5.58
N GLU A 183 5.93 11.84 -5.80
CA GLU A 183 5.22 11.63 -7.06
C GLU A 183 4.37 12.87 -7.43
N ALA A 184 4.60 13.39 -8.63
CA ALA A 184 3.92 14.58 -9.13
C ALA A 184 2.51 14.20 -9.62
N CYS A 185 1.51 14.37 -8.76
CA CYS A 185 0.12 14.15 -9.12
C CYS A 185 -0.42 15.24 -10.06
N SER A 186 -1.47 14.89 -10.82
CA SER A 186 -2.24 15.85 -11.62
C SER A 186 -2.71 17.03 -10.76
N ARG A 187 -2.73 18.23 -11.32
CA ARG A 187 -3.18 19.46 -10.62
C ARG A 187 -4.70 19.60 -10.54
N CYS A 188 -5.46 18.60 -10.98
CA CYS A 188 -6.90 18.66 -10.88
C CYS A 188 -7.36 18.58 -9.43
N MET A 189 -8.53 19.14 -9.17
CA MET A 189 -9.23 18.92 -7.91
C MET A 189 -9.98 17.59 -8.02
N SER A 190 -9.68 16.65 -7.12
CA SER A 190 -10.41 15.38 -7.02
C SER A 190 -11.90 15.64 -6.86
N ARG A 191 -12.71 14.81 -7.51
CA ARG A 191 -14.17 14.84 -7.42
C ARG A 191 -14.62 13.53 -6.83
N TYR A 192 -15.67 13.56 -6.03
CA TYR A 192 -16.26 12.36 -5.46
C TYR A 192 -17.71 12.25 -5.93
N PRO A 193 -18.25 11.03 -6.11
CA PRO A 193 -19.66 10.84 -6.44
C PRO A 193 -20.56 11.59 -5.46
N ALA A 194 -21.57 12.29 -5.99
CA ALA A 194 -22.48 13.10 -5.17
C ALA A 194 -23.32 12.26 -4.18
N ASP A 195 -23.42 10.95 -4.41
CA ASP A 195 -24.15 9.99 -3.57
C ASP A 195 -23.23 9.20 -2.62
N ALA A 196 -21.93 9.47 -2.60
CA ALA A 196 -20.99 8.96 -1.62
C ALA A 196 -20.80 9.98 -0.49
N ILE A 197 -20.84 9.52 0.76
CA ILE A 197 -20.52 10.34 1.94
C ILE A 197 -19.57 9.58 2.87
N ALA A 198 -18.66 10.31 3.52
CA ALA A 198 -17.84 9.76 4.60
C ALA A 198 -18.58 9.92 5.93
N ARG A 199 -18.71 8.84 6.70
CA ARG A 199 -19.38 8.83 8.00
C ARG A 199 -18.52 8.15 9.04
N CYS A 200 -18.69 8.53 10.29
CA CYS A 200 -18.08 7.85 11.40
C CYS A 200 -18.97 6.67 11.83
N ASP A 201 -18.46 5.44 11.71
CA ASP A 201 -19.09 4.28 12.32
C ASP A 201 -19.03 4.43 13.84
N THR A 202 -20.19 4.59 14.48
CA THR A 202 -20.28 4.91 15.91
C THR A 202 -19.85 3.75 16.82
N VAL A 203 -19.85 2.52 16.31
CA VAL A 203 -19.46 1.30 17.02
C VAL A 203 -17.96 1.05 16.83
N LYS A 204 -17.49 1.07 15.57
CA LYS A 204 -16.09 0.80 15.24
C LYS A 204 -15.17 1.98 15.56
N LYS A 205 -15.71 3.21 15.62
CA LYS A 205 -14.96 4.47 15.74
C LYS A 205 -13.99 4.69 14.58
N HIS A 206 -14.42 4.29 13.38
CA HIS A 206 -13.67 4.48 12.15
C HIS A 206 -14.55 5.03 11.03
N CYS A 207 -13.94 5.82 10.15
CA CYS A 207 -14.57 6.41 8.98
C CYS A 207 -14.90 5.30 7.96
N VAL A 208 -16.11 5.36 7.44
CA VAL A 208 -16.62 4.44 6.41
C VAL A 208 -17.26 5.22 5.27
N VAL A 209 -17.16 4.67 4.06
CA VAL A 209 -17.92 5.17 2.90
C VAL A 209 -19.36 4.69 3.03
N SER A 210 -20.32 5.60 2.94
CA SER A 210 -21.75 5.31 2.95
C SER A 210 -22.38 5.88 1.67
N TRP A 211 -23.33 5.15 1.10
CA TRP A 211 -24.02 5.50 -0.14
C TRP A 211 -25.46 5.89 0.16
N VAL A 212 -25.89 7.06 -0.33
CA VAL A 212 -27.21 7.65 -0.02
C VAL A 212 -28.36 6.75 -0.47
N ASP A 213 -28.19 6.01 -1.57
CA ASP A 213 -29.23 5.13 -2.13
C ASP A 213 -29.36 3.76 -1.40
N ARG A 214 -28.56 3.53 -0.35
CA ARG A 214 -28.54 2.28 0.44
C ARG A 214 -28.87 2.48 1.93
N LEU A 215 -29.42 3.64 2.30
CA LEU A 215 -29.98 3.92 3.64
C LEU A 215 -31.46 3.54 3.70
#